data_AF-A0A9J6HCK1-F1
#
_entry.id   AF-A0A9J6HCK1-F1
#
_cell.length_a   1.000
_cell.length_b   1.000
_cell.length_c   1.000
_cell.angle_alpha   90.00
_cell.angle_beta   90.00
_cell.angle_gamma   90.00
#
_symmetry.space_group_name_H-M   'P 1'
#
loop_
_entity.id
_entity.type
_entity.pdbx_description
1 polymer ?
#
loop_
_entity_poly.entity_id
_entity_poly.type
_entity_poly.pdbx_seq_one_letter_code
_entity_poly.pdbx_strand_id
1 'polypeptide(L)'
;MLDATIVRLKSVREQIDTEFCSWFHMAEELANSVGTELTKPQVAGFQRNCANIPSLDTSEYYRRKVAIPFLDYVIQQMNTRFPKSDRVGLALLRLLPSSAVGSADLEKLREDLLFWEIDLPSPSSLKMELKERHHF
;
A
#
# COMPACT_ATOMS: atom_id res chain seq x y z
N MET A 1 -11.98 -2.96 -6.07
CA MET A 1 -10.53 -2.70 -6.16
C MET A 1 -9.85 -2.98 -4.82
N LEU A 2 -10.15 -2.24 -3.74
CA LEU A 2 -9.53 -2.46 -2.41
C LEU A 2 -9.76 -3.85 -1.81
N ASP A 3 -10.98 -4.39 -1.90
CA ASP A 3 -11.25 -5.76 -1.41
C ASP A 3 -10.41 -6.81 -2.12
N ALA A 4 -10.27 -6.70 -3.44
CA ALA A 4 -9.44 -7.59 -4.23
C ALA A 4 -7.96 -7.49 -3.81
N THR A 5 -7.46 -6.27 -3.55
CA THR A 5 -6.10 -6.05 -3.05
C THR A 5 -5.89 -6.70 -1.67
N ILE A 6 -6.84 -6.52 -0.74
CA ILE A 6 -6.76 -7.13 0.61
C ILE A 6 -6.80 -8.66 0.53
N VAL A 7 -7.67 -9.22 -0.32
CA VAL A 7 -7.73 -10.67 -0.56
C VAL A 7 -6.41 -11.16 -1.13
N ARG A 8 -5.83 -10.44 -2.09
CA ARG A 8 -4.53 -10.81 -2.67
C ARG A 8 -3.40 -10.77 -1.64
N LEU A 9 -3.33 -9.73 -0.80
CA LEU A 9 -2.34 -9.64 0.27
C LEU A 9 -2.46 -10.80 1.27
N LYS A 10 -3.69 -11.21 1.61
CA LYS A 10 -3.92 -12.39 2.47
C LYS A 10 -3.47 -13.69 1.81
N SER A 11 -3.77 -13.88 0.53
CA SER A 11 -3.29 -15.04 -0.24
C SER A 11 -1.77 -15.13 -0.22
N VAL A 12 -1.09 -14.02 -0.51
CA VAL A 12 0.37 -13.90 -0.45
C VAL A 12 0.90 -14.24 0.94
N ARG A 13 0.22 -13.79 2.00
CA ARG A 13 0.60 -14.07 3.38
C ARG A 13 0.45 -15.56 3.76
N GLU A 14 -0.54 -16.24 3.20
CA GLU A 14 -0.77 -17.69 3.36
C GLU A 14 0.26 -18.50 2.55
N GLN A 15 0.65 -18.01 1.37
CA GLN A 15 1.60 -18.64 0.45
C GLN A 15 3.05 -18.16 0.65
N ILE A 16 3.32 -17.44 1.74
CA ILE A 16 4.60 -16.75 1.96
C ILE A 16 5.78 -17.73 1.98
N ASP A 17 5.59 -18.95 2.47
CA ASP A 17 6.64 -19.95 2.51
C ASP A 17 7.08 -20.38 1.10
N THR A 18 6.19 -20.33 0.12
CA THR A 18 6.48 -20.65 -1.29
C THR A 18 6.93 -19.43 -2.10
N GLU A 19 6.30 -18.26 -1.89
CA GLU A 19 6.60 -17.07 -2.70
C GLU A 19 7.90 -16.39 -2.28
N PHE A 20 8.24 -16.43 -0.98
CA PHE A 20 9.37 -15.67 -0.43
C PHE A 20 10.71 -16.05 -1.04
N CYS A 21 10.89 -17.30 -1.49
CA CYS A 21 12.13 -17.74 -2.12
C CYS A 21 12.47 -16.87 -3.36
N SER A 22 11.47 -16.58 -4.20
CA SER A 22 11.66 -15.73 -5.38
C SER A 22 12.02 -14.29 -5.02
N TRP A 23 11.40 -13.73 -3.98
CA TRP A 23 11.67 -12.37 -3.52
C TRP A 23 13.04 -12.24 -2.88
N PHE A 24 13.44 -13.25 -2.11
CA PHE A 24 14.75 -13.30 -1.52
C PHE A 24 15.83 -13.36 -2.60
N HIS A 25 15.63 -14.17 -3.64
CA HIS A 25 16.57 -14.23 -4.76
C HIS A 25 16.70 -12.89 -5.49
N MET A 26 15.59 -12.20 -5.77
CA MET A 26 15.63 -10.85 -6.36
C MET A 26 16.37 -9.85 -5.45
N ALA A 27 16.23 -9.98 -4.13
CA ALA A 27 16.95 -9.14 -3.18
C ALA A 27 18.46 -9.46 -3.18
N GLU A 28 18.85 -10.73 -3.32
CA GLU A 28 20.25 -11.16 -3.47
C GLU A 28 20.86 -10.59 -4.75
N GLU A 29 20.17 -10.68 -5.89
CA GLU A 29 20.61 -10.09 -7.15
C GLU A 29 20.82 -8.57 -7.01
N LEU A 30 19.89 -7.88 -6.35
CA LEU A 30 20.00 -6.45 -6.09
C LEU A 30 21.20 -6.13 -5.20
N ALA A 31 21.42 -6.89 -4.12
CA ALA A 31 22.57 -6.69 -3.23
C ALA A 31 23.89 -6.91 -3.99
N ASN A 32 23.97 -7.98 -4.78
CA ASN A 32 25.14 -8.28 -5.60
C ASN A 32 25.43 -7.16 -6.61
N SER A 33 24.39 -6.56 -7.20
CA SER A 33 24.55 -5.45 -8.15
C SER A 33 25.21 -4.21 -7.54
N VAL A 34 25.09 -4.01 -6.22
CA VAL A 34 25.73 -2.92 -5.47
C VAL A 34 27.00 -3.39 -4.73
N GLY A 35 27.51 -4.59 -5.05
CA GLY A 35 28.72 -5.15 -4.43
C GLY A 35 28.55 -5.50 -2.96
N THR A 36 27.34 -5.82 -2.52
CA THR A 36 27.00 -6.17 -1.14
C THR A 36 26.38 -7.57 -1.09
N GLU A 37 26.59 -8.29 0.02
CA GLU A 37 25.98 -9.60 0.25
C GLU A 37 24.86 -9.52 1.30
N LEU A 38 23.75 -10.22 1.05
CA LEU A 38 22.70 -10.39 2.04
C LEU A 38 23.15 -11.37 3.11
N THR A 39 23.50 -10.84 4.28
CA THR A 39 23.93 -11.63 5.43
C THR A 39 22.95 -11.48 6.58
N LYS A 40 22.82 -12.53 7.39
CA LYS A 40 22.02 -12.47 8.61
C LYS A 40 22.62 -11.42 9.56
N PRO A 41 21.85 -10.41 9.99
CA PRO A 41 22.33 -9.43 10.97
C PRO A 41 22.79 -10.12 12.25
N GLN A 42 23.83 -9.57 12.90
CA GLN A 42 24.23 -10.03 14.22
C GLN A 42 23.07 -9.81 15.20
N VAL A 43 22.58 -10.91 15.76
CA VAL A 43 21.49 -10.88 16.73
C VAL A 43 22.06 -10.38 18.05
N ALA A 44 21.70 -9.17 18.47
CA ALA A 44 22.04 -8.68 19.79
C ALA A 44 21.33 -9.54 20.86
N GLY A 45 22.06 -9.92 21.92
CA GLY A 45 21.55 -10.82 22.98
C GLY A 45 20.31 -10.30 23.73
N PHE A 46 19.98 -9.02 23.60
CA PHE A 46 18.81 -8.39 24.22
C PHE A 46 17.97 -7.62 23.20
N GLN A 47 17.07 -8.32 22.50
CA GLN A 47 16.02 -7.67 21.71
C GLN A 47 14.67 -7.82 22.44
N ARG A 48 14.25 -6.78 23.17
CA ARG A 48 13.03 -6.82 24.00
C ARG A 48 11.73 -6.83 23.18
N ASN A 49 11.74 -6.17 22.04
CA ASN A 49 10.53 -5.94 21.24
C ASN A 49 10.36 -6.94 20.09
N CYS A 50 11.28 -7.90 19.93
CA CYS A 50 11.22 -8.86 18.83
C CYS A 50 11.72 -10.24 19.29
N ALA A 51 10.84 -11.24 19.28
CA ALA A 51 11.16 -12.59 19.71
C ALA A 51 12.37 -13.12 18.94
N ASN A 52 13.40 -13.61 19.63
CA ASN A 52 14.60 -14.15 18.99
C ASN A 52 14.33 -15.57 18.47
N ILE A 53 13.50 -15.68 17.43
CA ILE A 53 13.19 -16.96 16.79
C ILE A 53 14.46 -17.44 16.08
N PRO A 54 14.97 -18.63 16.41
CA PRO A 54 16.13 -19.18 15.72
C PRO A 54 15.81 -19.33 14.23
N SER A 55 16.77 -18.94 13.39
CA SER A 55 16.74 -19.19 11.95
C SER A 55 18.04 -19.90 11.57
N LEU A 56 17.91 -20.95 10.77
CA LEU A 56 19.00 -21.79 10.28
C LEU A 56 19.77 -21.06 9.17
N ASP A 57 19.06 -20.24 8.38
CA ASP A 57 19.63 -19.51 7.25
C ASP A 57 19.17 -18.02 7.22
N THR A 58 19.88 -17.22 6.42
CA THR A 58 19.59 -15.81 6.16
C THR A 58 18.23 -15.63 5.51
N SER A 59 17.84 -16.50 4.55
CA SER A 59 16.52 -16.42 3.93
C SER A 59 15.39 -16.61 4.96
N GLU A 60 15.52 -17.63 5.81
CA GLU A 60 14.56 -17.90 6.88
C GLU A 60 14.49 -16.75 7.90
N TYR A 61 15.62 -16.10 8.19
CA TYR A 61 15.67 -14.91 9.04
C TYR A 61 14.78 -13.80 8.46
N TYR A 62 15.03 -13.38 7.22
CA TYR A 62 14.29 -12.28 6.60
C TYR A 62 12.81 -12.62 6.39
N ARG A 63 12.49 -13.88 6.09
CA ARG A 63 11.10 -14.33 5.99
C ARG A 63 10.34 -14.11 7.29
N ARG A 64 10.90 -14.61 8.40
CA ARG A 64 10.26 -14.58 9.73
C ARG A 64 10.28 -13.21 10.38
N LYS A 65 11.36 -12.44 10.18
CA LYS A 65 11.59 -11.18 10.88
C LYS A 65 11.14 -9.95 10.10
N VAL A 66 11.06 -10.04 8.77
CA VAL A 66 10.75 -8.91 7.91
C VAL A 66 9.48 -9.16 7.12
N ALA A 67 9.47 -10.17 6.25
CA ALA A 67 8.37 -10.34 5.30
C ALA A 67 7.02 -10.64 5.97
N ILE A 68 6.99 -11.60 6.89
CA ILE A 68 5.77 -11.97 7.63
C ILE A 68 5.23 -10.77 8.44
N PRO A 69 6.02 -10.15 9.35
CA PRO A 69 5.53 -9.00 10.13
C PRO A 69 5.11 -7.82 9.26
N PHE A 70 5.82 -7.56 8.16
CA PHE A 70 5.49 -6.49 7.24
C PHE A 70 4.15 -6.74 6.54
N LEU A 71 3.93 -7.95 6.02
CA LEU A 71 2.65 -8.31 5.39
C LEU A 71 1.49 -8.23 6.39
N ASP A 72 1.68 -8.76 7.61
CA ASP A 72 0.67 -8.69 8.67
C ASP A 72 0.31 -7.22 8.99
N TYR A 73 1.33 -6.37 9.10
CA TYR A 73 1.14 -4.93 9.31
C TYR A 73 0.41 -4.25 8.14
N VAL A 74 0.81 -4.50 6.89
CA VAL A 74 0.15 -3.90 5.71
C VAL A 74 -1.30 -4.34 5.64
N ILE A 75 -1.61 -5.62 5.87
CA ILE A 75 -2.97 -6.14 5.92
C ILE A 75 -3.76 -5.43 7.03
N GLN A 76 -3.17 -5.27 8.22
CA GLN A 76 -3.81 -4.55 9.32
C GLN A 76 -4.11 -3.10 8.92
N GLN A 77 -3.13 -2.37 8.38
CA GLN A 77 -3.31 -0.97 7.96
C GLN A 77 -4.38 -0.83 6.88
N MET A 78 -4.45 -1.74 5.91
CA MET A 78 -5.48 -1.73 4.88
C MET A 78 -6.89 -1.89 5.46
N ASN A 79 -7.04 -2.68 6.53
CA ASN A 79 -8.34 -2.84 7.21
C ASN A 79 -8.66 -1.67 8.14
N THR A 80 -7.66 -1.10 8.82
CA THR A 80 -7.84 0.02 9.75
C THR A 80 -8.12 1.33 9.02
N ARG A 81 -7.42 1.62 7.93
CA ARG A 81 -7.54 2.89 7.19
C ARG A 81 -8.69 2.90 6.20
N PHE A 82 -9.09 1.73 5.72
CA PHE A 82 -10.22 1.58 4.80
C PHE A 82 -11.22 0.61 5.41
N PRO A 83 -11.91 0.93 6.52
CA PRO A 83 -12.92 0.04 7.08
C PRO A 83 -14.09 -0.10 6.10
N LYS A 84 -14.82 -1.21 6.16
CA LYS A 84 -15.92 -1.48 5.21
C LYS A 84 -17.01 -0.40 5.23
N SER A 85 -17.25 0.23 6.39
CA SER A 85 -18.19 1.34 6.55
C SER A 85 -17.84 2.52 5.65
N ASP A 86 -16.55 2.84 5.54
CA ASP A 86 -16.08 4.06 4.89
C ASP A 86 -15.91 3.84 3.37
N ARG A 87 -15.88 2.58 2.93
CA ARG A 87 -15.78 2.20 1.52
C ARG A 87 -17.05 2.50 0.74
N VAL A 88 -18.20 2.71 1.38
CA VAL A 88 -19.45 3.08 0.69
C VAL A 88 -19.26 4.40 -0.08
N GLY A 89 -18.50 5.35 0.50
CA GLY A 89 -18.16 6.61 -0.15
C GLY A 89 -17.28 6.47 -1.40
N LEU A 90 -16.50 5.39 -1.52
CA LEU A 90 -15.69 5.14 -2.72
C LEU A 90 -16.54 4.85 -3.96
N ALA A 91 -17.80 4.43 -3.79
CA ALA A 91 -18.73 4.32 -4.92
C ALA A 91 -19.00 5.69 -5.57
N LEU A 92 -18.91 6.79 -4.82
CA LEU A 92 -19.08 8.15 -5.33
C LEU A 92 -17.93 8.55 -6.27
N LEU A 93 -16.75 7.94 -6.15
CA LEU A 93 -15.66 8.16 -7.11
C LEU A 93 -16.02 7.70 -8.52
N ARG A 94 -17.02 6.82 -8.68
CA ARG A 94 -17.55 6.43 -10.00
C ARG A 94 -18.41 7.49 -10.66
N LEU A 95 -18.87 8.49 -9.89
CA LEU A 95 -19.60 9.64 -10.42
C LEU A 95 -18.64 10.68 -11.01
N LEU A 96 -17.34 10.57 -10.69
CA LEU A 96 -16.34 11.44 -11.28
C LEU A 96 -16.19 11.10 -12.77
N PRO A 97 -16.15 12.12 -13.65
CA PRO A 97 -15.86 11.92 -15.07
C PRO A 97 -14.58 11.11 -15.26
N SER A 98 -14.52 10.24 -16.26
CA SER A 98 -13.32 9.45 -16.56
C SER A 98 -12.06 10.33 -16.78
N SER A 99 -12.26 11.56 -17.28
CA SER A 99 -11.20 12.57 -17.43
C SER A 99 -10.62 13.04 -16.09
N ALA A 100 -11.39 12.99 -15.01
CA ALA A 100 -10.97 13.32 -13.65
C ALA A 100 -10.14 12.23 -12.98
N VAL A 101 -10.41 10.97 -13.33
CA VAL A 101 -9.74 9.81 -12.72
C VAL A 101 -8.36 9.57 -13.34
N GLY A 102 -8.10 10.09 -14.54
CA GLY A 102 -6.84 9.91 -15.27
C GLY A 102 -5.94 11.15 -15.41
N SER A 103 -6.41 12.35 -15.03
CA SER A 103 -5.60 13.58 -15.13
C SER A 103 -4.90 13.88 -13.81
N ALA A 104 -3.57 13.85 -13.82
CA ALA A 104 -2.75 14.38 -12.73
C ALA A 104 -2.80 15.93 -12.64
N ASP A 105 -3.48 16.57 -13.60
CA ASP A 105 -3.57 18.01 -13.74
C ASP A 105 -4.90 18.51 -13.19
N LEU A 106 -4.87 18.96 -11.92
CA LEU A 106 -6.02 19.51 -11.23
C LEU A 106 -6.58 20.78 -11.86
N GLU A 107 -5.74 21.55 -12.56
CA GLU A 107 -6.20 22.76 -13.25
C GLU A 107 -7.09 22.37 -14.42
N LYS A 108 -6.67 21.36 -15.19
CA LYS A 108 -7.50 20.79 -16.26
C LYS A 108 -8.78 20.16 -15.72
N LEU A 109 -8.70 19.42 -14.62
CA LEU A 109 -9.88 18.85 -13.97
C LEU A 109 -10.85 19.93 -13.52
N ARG A 110 -10.36 21.03 -12.95
CA ARG A 110 -11.20 22.16 -12.57
C ARG A 110 -11.93 22.72 -13.79
N GLU A 111 -11.23 23.00 -14.88
CA GLU A 111 -11.85 23.52 -16.10
C GLU A 111 -12.91 22.56 -16.66
N ASP A 112 -12.64 21.25 -16.67
CA ASP A 112 -13.61 20.23 -17.10
C ASP A 112 -14.84 20.19 -16.18
N LEU A 113 -14.67 20.46 -14.88
CA LEU A 113 -15.76 20.48 -13.90
C LEU A 113 -16.55 21.80 -13.87
N LEU A 114 -16.03 22.90 -14.42
CA LEU A 114 -16.77 24.15 -14.58
C LEU A 114 -18.03 23.96 -15.45
N PHE A 115 -18.04 22.97 -16.34
CA PHE A 115 -19.23 22.61 -17.09
C PHE A 115 -20.45 22.31 -16.18
N TRP A 116 -20.20 21.68 -15.03
CA TRP A 116 -21.22 21.31 -14.05
C TRP A 116 -21.48 22.41 -13.01
N GLU A 117 -20.85 23.59 -13.14
CA GLU A 117 -20.94 24.67 -12.14
C GLU A 117 -22.39 25.07 -11.88
N ILE A 118 -23.24 25.06 -12.91
CA ILE A 118 -24.64 25.48 -12.81
C ILE A 118 -25.52 24.41 -12.11
N ASP A 119 -25.11 23.14 -12.18
CA ASP A 119 -25.82 22.01 -11.60
C ASP A 119 -25.40 21.71 -10.15
N LEU A 120 -24.40 22.43 -9.63
CA LEU A 120 -23.93 22.28 -8.26
C LEU A 120 -24.74 23.13 -7.28
N PRO A 121 -25.11 22.59 -6.11
CA PRO A 121 -25.82 23.36 -5.08
C PRO A 121 -24.99 24.52 -4.51
N SER A 122 -23.65 24.43 -4.56
CA SER A 122 -22.73 25.48 -4.11
C SER A 122 -21.49 25.58 -5.03
N PRO A 123 -21.59 26.25 -6.17
CA PRO A 123 -20.55 26.20 -7.19
C PRO A 123 -19.20 26.80 -6.75
N SER A 124 -19.25 27.83 -5.89
CA SER A 124 -18.07 28.49 -5.33
C SER A 124 -17.25 27.61 -4.37
N SER A 125 -17.81 26.53 -3.82
CA SER A 125 -17.07 25.62 -2.92
C SER A 125 -16.19 24.62 -3.68
N LEU A 126 -16.43 24.41 -4.98
CA LEU A 126 -15.75 23.40 -5.79
C LEU A 126 -14.22 23.50 -5.74
N LYS A 127 -13.68 24.73 -5.79
CA LYS A 127 -12.22 24.96 -5.68
C LYS A 127 -11.66 24.52 -4.32
N MET A 128 -12.37 24.78 -3.23
CA MET A 128 -11.94 24.35 -1.89
C MET A 128 -12.06 22.83 -1.74
N GLU A 129 -13.15 22.22 -2.20
CA GLU A 129 -13.36 20.78 -2.14
C GLU A 129 -12.32 19.99 -2.92
N LEU A 130 -11.95 20.45 -4.13
CA LEU A 130 -10.88 19.85 -4.93
C LEU A 130 -9.53 19.94 -4.23
N LYS A 131 -9.24 21.06 -3.56
CA LYS A 131 -7.99 21.26 -2.82
C LYS A 131 -7.92 20.39 -1.57
N GLU A 132 -9.01 20.23 -0.83
CA GLU A 132 -9.07 19.36 0.35
C GLU A 132 -8.90 17.88 -0.03
N ARG A 133 -9.51 17.44 -1.13
CA ARG A 133 -9.39 16.06 -1.60
C ARG A 133 -8.00 15.68 -2.10
N HIS A 134 -7.13 16.65 -2.44
CA HIS A 134 -5.76 16.35 -2.85
C HIS A 134 -4.85 15.96 -1.67
N HIS A 135 -5.25 16.30 -0.44
CA HIS A 135 -4.49 16.03 0.78
C HIS A 135 -4.85 14.68 1.45
N PHE A 136 -5.83 13.95 0.93
CA PHE A 136 -6.22 12.60 1.34
C PHE A 136 -5.72 11.55 0.35
#